data_AF-A0A2J0N208-F1
#
_entry.id   AF-A0A2J0N208-F1
#
_cell.length_a   1.000
_cell.length_b   1.000
_cell.length_c   1.000
_cell.angle_alpha   90.00
_cell.angle_beta   90.00
_cell.angle_gamma   90.00
#
_symmetry.space_group_name_H-M   'P 1'
#
loop_
_entity.id
_entity.type
_entity.pdbx_description
1 polymer ?
#
loop_
_entity_poly.entity_id
_entity_poly.type
_entity_poly.pdbx_seq_one_letter_code
_entity_poly.pdbx_strand_id
1 'polypeptide(L)'
;MEETPKKGKNTGMAIVAYFLFFVPLLTDAKNDPFVKYHVKQGLVLFIAGIIAGFVSWFPIIGWIIGILVFVDWIIGIVNAANGQEKPIPLIGQFAEKFNI
;
A
#
# COMPACT_ATOMS: atom_id res chain seq x y z
N MET A 1 0.17 14.65 32.83
CA MET A 1 0.49 14.25 31.44
C MET A 1 -0.81 14.46 30.66
N GLU A 2 -0.83 15.34 29.67
CA GLU A 2 -2.01 15.46 28.80
C GLU A 2 -2.18 14.14 28.05
N GLU A 3 -3.31 13.47 28.23
CA GLU A 3 -3.71 12.38 27.34
C GLU A 3 -3.98 13.00 25.97
N THR A 4 -3.06 12.80 25.02
CA THR A 4 -3.29 13.21 23.64
C THR A 4 -4.50 12.44 23.10
N PRO A 5 -5.53 13.13 22.59
CA PRO A 5 -6.74 12.46 22.13
C PRO A 5 -6.36 11.50 21.01
N LYS A 6 -6.86 10.27 21.10
CA LYS A 6 -6.61 9.21 20.12
C LYS A 6 -7.12 9.68 18.75
N LYS A 7 -6.23 10.24 17.94
CA LYS A 7 -6.54 10.72 16.59
C LYS A 7 -7.08 9.52 15.80
N GLY A 8 -8.28 9.65 15.24
CA GLY A 8 -8.88 8.60 14.42
C GLY A 8 -7.97 8.24 13.23
N LYS A 9 -8.13 7.02 12.70
CA LYS A 9 -7.37 6.52 11.54
C LYS A 9 -7.39 7.55 10.41
N ASN A 10 -6.23 7.88 9.86
CA ASN A 10 -6.12 8.79 8.73
C ASN A 10 -6.32 8.05 7.41
N THR A 11 -7.59 7.77 7.10
CA THR A 11 -8.03 7.08 5.87
C THR A 11 -7.54 7.74 4.59
N GLY A 12 -7.56 9.07 4.52
CA GLY A 12 -7.10 9.80 3.34
C GLY A 12 -5.63 9.54 3.04
N MET A 13 -4.77 9.62 4.05
CA MET A 13 -3.33 9.38 3.88
C MET A 13 -3.01 7.90 3.63
N ALA A 14 -3.81 6.98 4.18
CA ALA A 14 -3.70 5.56 3.86
C ALA A 14 -4.02 5.27 2.37
N ILE A 15 -5.03 5.93 1.79
CA ILE A 15 -5.34 5.82 0.35
C ILE A 15 -4.22 6.44 -0.49
N VAL A 16 -3.73 7.63 -0.12
CA VAL A 16 -2.61 8.31 -0.81
C VAL A 16 -1.38 7.40 -0.90
N ALA A 17 -1.15 6.56 0.11
CA ALA A 17 -0.02 5.63 0.13
C ALA A 17 0.03 4.65 -1.07
N TYR A 18 -1.11 4.34 -1.69
CA TYR A 18 -1.18 3.47 -2.88
C TYR A 18 -0.84 4.16 -4.19
N PHE A 19 -0.91 5.49 -4.22
CA PHE A 19 -0.50 6.28 -5.38
C PHE A 19 0.95 6.74 -5.22
N LEU A 20 1.30 7.23 -4.02
CA LEU A 20 2.62 7.74 -3.67
C LEU A 20 2.96 7.37 -2.23
N PHE A 21 3.54 6.18 -2.03
CA PHE A 21 3.81 5.61 -0.69
C PHE A 21 4.65 6.49 0.23
N PHE A 22 5.51 7.35 -0.32
CA PHE A 22 6.39 8.21 0.48
C PHE A 22 5.71 9.51 0.95
N VAL A 23 4.60 9.95 0.33
CA VAL A 23 3.92 11.20 0.71
C VAL A 23 3.45 11.19 2.17
N PRO A 24 2.80 10.12 2.68
CA PRO A 24 2.44 10.06 4.10
C PRO A 24 3.64 10.14 5.05
N LEU A 25 4.81 9.64 4.65
CA LEU A 25 6.04 9.68 5.44
C LEU A 25 6.61 11.10 5.62
N LEU A 26 6.23 12.04 4.75
CA LEU A 26 6.63 13.45 4.81
C LEU A 26 5.70 14.32 5.66
N THR A 27 4.67 13.73 6.27
CA THR A 27 3.66 14.44 7.07
C THR A 27 3.53 13.83 8.47
N ASP A 28 2.71 14.44 9.34
CA ASP A 28 2.39 13.87 10.66
C ASP A 28 1.63 12.54 10.58
N ALA A 29 1.08 12.19 9.40
CA ALA A 29 0.43 10.91 9.17
C ALA A 29 1.39 9.72 9.32
N LYS A 30 2.72 9.94 9.24
CA LYS A 30 3.73 8.91 9.50
C LYS A 30 3.66 8.34 10.92
N ASN A 31 3.04 9.04 11.87
CA ASN A 31 2.88 8.56 13.24
C ASN A 31 1.63 7.67 13.42
N ASP A 32 0.77 7.57 12.41
CA ASP A 32 -0.42 6.72 12.43
C ASP A 32 -0.06 5.28 12.00
N PRO A 33 -0.21 4.26 12.88
CA PRO A 33 0.06 2.87 12.53
C PRO A 33 -0.75 2.37 11.33
N PHE A 34 -1.99 2.84 11.18
CA PHE A 34 -2.85 2.48 10.05
C PHE A 34 -2.28 2.98 8.73
N VAL A 35 -1.79 4.22 8.72
CA VAL A 35 -1.11 4.79 7.54
C VAL A 35 0.17 4.03 7.25
N LYS A 36 0.99 3.70 8.27
CA LYS A 36 2.22 2.92 8.07
C LYS A 36 1.96 1.56 7.43
N TYR A 37 0.88 0.89 7.83
CA TYR A 37 0.47 -0.39 7.24
C TYR A 37 0.26 -0.25 5.72
N HIS A 38 -0.53 0.73 5.30
CA HIS A 38 -0.82 0.99 3.89
C HIS A 38 0.38 1.57 3.11
N VAL A 39 1.29 2.29 3.76
CA VAL A 39 2.58 2.70 3.18
C VAL A 39 3.45 1.50 2.82
N LYS A 40 3.57 0.51 3.71
CA LYS A 40 4.33 -0.72 3.42
C LYS A 40 3.73 -1.47 2.23
N GLN A 41 2.41 -1.58 2.16
CA GLN A 41 1.73 -2.20 1.01
C GLN A 41 1.92 -1.40 -0.28
N GLY A 42 1.80 -0.08 -0.23
CA GLY A 42 2.05 0.81 -1.37
C GLY A 42 3.47 0.70 -1.91
N LEU A 43 4.47 0.61 -1.03
CA LEU A 43 5.87 0.39 -1.42
C LEU A 43 6.05 -0.97 -2.13
N VAL A 44 5.47 -2.04 -1.60
CA VAL A 44 5.53 -3.37 -2.22
C VAL A 44 4.86 -3.39 -3.59
N LEU A 45 3.68 -2.77 -3.70
CA LEU A 45 2.96 -2.62 -4.98
C LEU A 45 3.76 -1.79 -6.00
N PHE A 46 4.43 -0.73 -5.55
CA PHE A 46 5.30 0.07 -6.42
C PHE A 46 6.44 -0.78 -6.99
N ILE A 47 7.13 -1.55 -6.15
CA ILE A 47 8.19 -2.47 -6.57
C ILE A 47 7.63 -3.53 -7.54
N ALA A 48 6.49 -4.13 -7.21
CA ALA A 48 5.84 -5.12 -8.07
C ALA A 48 5.42 -4.52 -9.43
N GLY A 49 4.94 -3.28 -9.45
CA GLY A 49 4.60 -2.55 -10.66
C GLY A 49 5.81 -2.31 -11.57
N ILE A 50 6.97 -1.95 -11.00
CA ILE A 50 8.23 -1.84 -11.76
C ILE A 50 8.59 -3.19 -12.39
N ILE A 51 8.55 -4.27 -11.60
CA ILE A 51 8.85 -5.62 -12.10
C ILE A 51 7.88 -6.03 -13.21
N ALA A 52 6.58 -5.82 -13.00
CA ALA A 52 5.54 -6.11 -14.01
C ALA A 52 5.77 -5.31 -15.31
N GLY A 53 6.24 -4.06 -15.21
CA GLY A 53 6.63 -3.25 -16.36
C GLY A 53 7.71 -3.91 -17.21
N PHE A 54 8.76 -4.47 -16.60
CA PHE A 54 9.79 -5.20 -17.34
C PHE A 54 9.27 -6.52 -17.93
N VAL A 55 8.45 -7.26 -17.19
CA VAL A 55 7.91 -8.56 -17.64
C VAL A 55 6.85 -8.39 -18.73
N SER A 56 6.22 -7.20 -18.84
CA SER A 56 5.24 -6.87 -19.89
C SER A 56 5.77 -7.01 -21.32
N TRP A 57 7.10 -7.05 -21.51
CA TRP A 57 7.73 -7.34 -22.80
C TRP A 57 7.40 -8.74 -23.33
N PHE A 58 7.11 -9.69 -22.44
CA PHE A 58 6.67 -11.04 -22.81
C PHE A 58 5.13 -11.06 -22.92
N PRO A 59 4.57 -11.23 -24.13
CA PRO A 59 3.12 -11.22 -24.33
C PRO A 59 2.43 -12.31 -23.50
N ILE A 60 1.15 -12.09 -23.18
CA ILE A 60 0.30 -13.00 -22.38
C ILE A 60 0.74 -13.07 -20.91
N ILE A 61 1.95 -13.55 -20.61
CA ILE A 61 2.46 -13.69 -19.23
C ILE A 61 2.58 -12.34 -18.55
N GLY A 62 3.23 -11.37 -19.23
CA GLY A 62 3.39 -10.03 -18.69
C GLY A 62 2.05 -9.32 -18.49
N TRP A 63 1.07 -9.57 -19.36
CA TRP A 63 -0.27 -9.01 -19.22
C TRP A 63 -1.03 -9.58 -18.03
N ILE A 64 -0.94 -10.90 -17.81
CA ILE A 64 -1.54 -11.56 -16.65
C ILE A 64 -0.94 -10.99 -15.36
N ILE A 65 0.39 -10.87 -15.28
CA ILE A 65 1.06 -10.28 -14.10
C ILE A 65 0.62 -8.84 -13.89
N GLY A 66 0.53 -8.03 -14.96
CA GLY A 66 0.03 -6.66 -14.88
C GLY A 66 -1.38 -6.57 -14.32
N ILE A 67 -2.29 -7.45 -14.76
CA ILE A 67 -3.66 -7.52 -14.24
C ILE A 67 -3.67 -7.90 -12.76
N LEU A 68 -2.87 -8.88 -12.36
CA LEU A 68 -2.79 -9.32 -10.97
C LEU A 68 -2.30 -8.19 -10.04
N VAL A 69 -1.25 -7.46 -10.43
CA VAL A 69 -0.75 -6.30 -9.67
C VAL A 69 -1.82 -5.19 -9.60
N PHE A 70 -2.54 -4.96 -10.69
CA PHE A 70 -3.62 -3.97 -10.73
C PHE A 70 -4.80 -4.35 -9.79
N VAL A 71 -5.16 -5.63 -9.73
CA VAL A 71 -6.19 -6.13 -8.81
C VAL A 71 -5.75 -5.96 -7.35
N ASP A 72 -4.52 -6.32 -7.01
CA ASP A 72 -3.98 -6.12 -5.65
C ASP A 72 -3.96 -4.63 -5.25
N TRP A 73 -3.68 -3.73 -6.20
CA TRP A 73 -3.76 -2.28 -5.98
C TRP A 73 -5.18 -1.82 -5.63
N ILE A 74 -6.19 -2.28 -6.36
CA ILE A 74 -7.61 -1.98 -6.06
C ILE A 74 -7.99 -2.52 -4.67
N ILE A 75 -7.64 -3.77 -4.38
CA ILE A 75 -7.97 -4.41 -3.09
C ILE A 75 -7.33 -3.61 -1.94
N GLY A 76 -6.08 -3.18 -2.10
CA GLY A 76 -5.40 -2.34 -1.12
C GLY A 76 -6.14 -1.02 -0.84
N ILE A 77 -6.54 -0.29 -1.90
CA ILE A 77 -7.31 0.95 -1.77
C ILE A 77 -8.66 0.70 -1.09
N VAL A 78 -9.37 -0.37 -1.45
CA VAL A 78 -10.65 -0.74 -0.85
C VAL A 78 -10.49 -1.08 0.63
N ASN A 79 -9.43 -1.80 1.00
CA ASN A 79 -9.12 -2.10 2.40
C ASN A 79 -8.85 -0.80 3.18
N ALA A 80 -8.04 0.11 2.63
CA ALA A 80 -7.77 1.41 3.25
C ALA A 80 -9.04 2.25 3.42
N ALA A 81 -9.86 2.35 2.37
CA ALA A 81 -11.13 3.09 2.42
C ALA A 81 -12.10 2.54 3.48
N ASN A 82 -12.08 1.23 3.72
CA ASN A 82 -12.87 0.58 4.76
C ASN A 82 -12.20 0.57 6.14
N GLY A 83 -11.04 1.20 6.30
CA GLY A 83 -10.30 1.23 7.58
C GLY A 83 -9.70 -0.13 7.99
N GLN A 84 -9.45 -1.03 7.03
CA GLN A 84 -9.03 -2.40 7.27
C GLN A 84 -7.53 -2.61 6.98
N GLU A 85 -6.81 -3.20 7.94
CA GLU A 85 -5.42 -3.63 7.78
C GLU A 85 -5.37 -5.09 7.31
N LYS A 86 -5.77 -5.32 6.06
CA LYS A 86 -5.78 -6.66 5.46
C LYS A 86 -4.67 -6.82 4.42
N PRO A 87 -3.98 -7.98 4.41
CA PRO A 87 -2.97 -8.25 3.40
C PRO A 87 -3.62 -8.32 2.02
N ILE A 88 -2.96 -7.74 1.01
CA ILE A 88 -3.33 -7.96 -0.39
C ILE A 88 -2.95 -9.38 -0.83
N PRO A 89 -3.78 -10.07 -1.64
CA PRO A 89 -3.68 -11.52 -1.90
C PRO A 89 -2.32 -12.07 -2.32
N LEU A 90 -1.59 -11.41 -3.23
CA LEU A 90 -0.38 -12.03 -3.81
C LEU A 90 0.90 -11.60 -3.12
N ILE A 91 1.00 -10.31 -2.81
CA ILE A 91 2.25 -9.70 -2.34
C ILE A 91 2.15 -9.07 -0.95
N GLY A 92 0.99 -9.17 -0.28
CA GLY A 92 0.74 -8.54 1.02
C GLY A 92 1.69 -9.01 2.12
N GLN A 93 2.09 -10.28 2.09
CA GLN A 93 3.06 -10.86 3.03
C GLN A 93 4.46 -10.22 2.97
N PHE A 94 4.83 -9.59 1.85
CA PHE A 94 6.12 -8.90 1.74
C PHE A 94 6.11 -7.54 2.43
N ALA A 95 4.93 -6.93 2.61
CA ALA A 95 4.80 -5.63 3.27
C ALA A 95 5.27 -5.68 4.73
N GLU A 96 5.06 -6.80 5.41
CA GLU A 96 5.46 -7.01 6.80
C GLU A 96 6.98 -7.00 7.02
N LYS A 97 7.77 -7.21 5.95
CA LYS A 97 9.25 -7.27 6.04
C LYS A 97 9.90 -5.89 6.12
N PHE A 98 9.16 -4.81 5.88
CA PHE A 98 9.69 -3.45 5.92
C PHE A 98 9.57 -2.84 7.32
N ASN A 99 10.70 -2.39 7.87
CA ASN A 99 10.78 -1.69 9.16
C ASN A 99 10.80 -0.19 8.93
N ILE A 100 9.61 0.39 8.80
CA ILE A 100 9.33 1.84 8.67
C ILE A 100 8.19 2.23 9.61
#